data_AF-A0A844ZB13-F1
#
_entry.id   AF-A0A844ZB13-F1
#
_cell.length_a   1.000
_cell.length_b   1.000
_cell.length_c   1.000
_cell.angle_alpha   90.00
_cell.angle_beta   90.00
_cell.angle_gamma   90.00
#
_symmetry.space_group_name_H-M   'P 1'
#
loop_
_entity.id
_entity.type
_entity.pdbx_description
1 polymer ?
#
loop_
_entity_poly.entity_id
_entity_poly.type
_entity_poly.pdbx_seq_one_letter_code
_entity_poly.pdbx_strand_id
1 'polypeptide(L)' 'MTKEKSEAAKSFDKPAHWTNDPVPEPKKVNPEKDEPRDLSPTRYGDWVKDGIAWDF' A
#
# COMPACT_ATOMS: atom_id res chain seq x y z
N MET A 1 -2.34 27.80 1.35
CA MET A 1 -3.69 27.76 1.95
C MET A 1 -4.71 27.83 0.82
N THR A 2 -5.02 26.73 0.15
CA THR A 2 -6.04 26.71 -0.92
C THR A 2 -7.40 26.59 -0.25
N LYS A 3 -8.06 27.74 -0.11
CA LYS A 3 -9.18 27.93 0.81
C LYS A 3 -10.43 28.32 0.03
N GLU A 4 -10.90 27.47 -0.87
CA GLU A 4 -12.29 27.54 -1.32
C GLU A 4 -12.72 26.22 -1.94
N LYS A 5 -13.75 25.61 -1.32
CA LYS A 5 -14.40 24.41 -1.84
C LYS A 5 -15.25 24.81 -3.04
N SER A 6 -15.13 24.08 -4.14
CA SER A 6 -15.94 24.26 -5.35
C SER A 6 -17.44 24.19 -5.02
N GLU A 7 -18.28 24.79 -5.87
CA GLU A 7 -19.75 24.77 -5.66
C GLU A 7 -20.30 23.34 -5.55
N ALA A 8 -19.78 22.41 -6.34
CA ALA A 8 -20.13 20.99 -6.28
C ALA A 8 -19.77 20.31 -4.95
N ALA A 9 -18.76 20.81 -4.23
CA ALA A 9 -18.39 20.28 -2.92
C ALA A 9 -19.31 20.79 -1.79
N LYS A 10 -20.13 21.82 -2.05
CA LYS A 10 -21.12 22.33 -1.08
C LYS A 10 -22.36 21.45 -1.01
N SER A 11 -22.72 20.79 -2.12
CA SER A 11 -23.85 19.86 -2.23
C SER A 11 -23.48 18.41 -1.94
N PHE A 12 -22.27 18.16 -1.44
CA PHE A 12 -21.81 16.80 -1.17
C PHE A 12 -22.18 16.36 0.24
N ASP A 13 -23.10 15.40 0.35
CA ASP A 13 -23.43 14.74 1.60
C ASP A 13 -22.53 13.52 1.83
N LYS A 14 -21.78 13.56 2.93
CA LYS A 14 -20.88 12.47 3.31
C LYS A 14 -21.70 11.27 3.80
N PRO A 15 -21.51 10.05 3.27
CA PRO A 15 -22.16 8.85 3.79
C PRO A 15 -21.77 8.58 5.25
N ALA A 16 -22.73 8.08 6.05
CA ALA A 16 -22.56 7.88 7.49
C ALA A 16 -21.41 6.93 7.88
N HIS A 17 -21.05 5.99 7.01
CA HIS A 17 -19.97 5.03 7.23
C HIS A 17 -18.57 5.59 6.90
N TRP A 18 -18.50 6.81 6.37
CA TRP A 18 -17.23 7.35 5.89
C TRP A 18 -16.54 8.13 7.01
N THR A 19 -15.39 7.64 7.48
CA THR A 19 -14.53 8.32 8.46
C THR A 19 -13.38 9.02 7.75
N ASN A 20 -12.94 10.15 8.30
CA ASN A 20 -11.70 10.84 7.87
C ASN A 20 -10.61 10.68 8.92
N ASP A 21 -10.82 9.77 9.87
CA ASP A 21 -9.87 9.52 10.93
C ASP A 21 -8.57 8.98 10.31
N PRO A 22 -7.41 9.41 10.81
CA PRO A 22 -6.14 8.87 10.34
C PRO A 22 -6.13 7.36 10.53
N VAL A 23 -5.58 6.65 9.55
CA VAL A 23 -5.33 5.21 9.68
C VAL A 23 -4.41 4.98 10.89
N PRO A 24 -4.57 3.86 11.62
CA PRO A 24 -3.70 3.54 12.74
C PRO A 24 -2.25 3.46 12.30
N GLU A 25 -1.33 3.78 13.22
CA GLU A 25 0.10 3.68 12.95
C GLU A 25 0.49 2.25 12.53
N PRO A 26 1.38 2.11 11.53
CA PRO A 26 1.83 0.80 11.10
C PRO A 26 2.53 0.10 12.26
N LYS A 27 2.24 -1.19 12.45
CA LYS A 27 2.95 -2.01 13.41
C LYS A 27 4.42 -2.11 12.99
N LYS A 28 5.34 -1.93 13.94
CA LYS A 28 6.75 -2.20 13.72
C LYS A 28 6.92 -3.68 13.35
N VAL A 29 7.34 -3.93 12.12
CA VAL A 29 7.74 -5.27 11.68
C VAL A 29 9.13 -5.57 12.21
N ASN A 30 9.37 -6.80 12.68
CA ASN A 30 10.71 -7.26 12.96
C ASN A 30 11.30 -7.80 11.63
N PRO A 31 12.29 -7.13 11.03
CA PRO A 31 12.86 -7.54 9.74
C PRO A 31 13.51 -8.93 9.78
N GLU A 32 13.97 -9.38 10.95
CA GLU A 32 14.65 -10.67 11.12
C GLU A 32 13.70 -11.83 11.44
N LYS A 33 12.42 -11.54 11.75
CA LYS A 33 11.48 -12.58 12.20
C LYS A 33 11.09 -13.54 11.08
N ASP A 34 11.18 -13.07 9.84
CA ASP A 34 10.77 -13.82 8.67
C ASP A 34 11.97 -14.33 7.87
N GLU A 35 13.23 -14.14 8.30
CA GLU A 35 14.40 -14.64 7.58
C GLU A 35 14.90 -16.00 8.12
N PRO A 36 15.13 -17.00 7.24
CA PRO A 36 14.94 -16.95 5.78
C PRO A 36 13.46 -17.04 5.41
N ARG A 37 12.99 -16.12 4.56
CA ARG A 37 11.64 -16.18 4.00
C ARG A 37 11.61 -17.37 3.06
N ASP A 38 10.60 -18.22 3.18
CA ASP A 38 10.36 -19.25 2.17
C ASP A 38 10.30 -18.54 0.81
N LEU A 39 11.21 -18.95 -0.09
CA LEU A 39 11.26 -18.41 -1.44
C LEU A 39 9.87 -18.60 -2.05
N SER A 40 9.24 -17.48 -2.43
CA SER A 40 7.98 -17.53 -3.17
C SER A 40 8.19 -18.46 -4.37
N PRO A 41 7.26 -19.38 -4.66
CA PRO A 41 7.41 -20.27 -5.80
C PRO A 41 7.67 -19.42 -7.03
N THR A 42 8.73 -19.74 -7.78
CA THR A 42 9.09 -19.04 -9.01
C THR A 42 7.85 -19.00 -9.89
N ARG A 43 7.26 -17.81 -10.07
CA ARG A 43 6.17 -17.66 -11.03
C ARG A 43 6.78 -17.90 -12.39
N TYR A 44 6.12 -18.67 -13.26
CA TYR A 44 6.55 -18.82 -14.65
C TYR A 44 6.59 -17.42 -15.29
N GLY A 45 7.80 -16.87 -15.46
CA GLY A 45 8.02 -15.48 -15.88
C GLY A 45 9.15 -14.77 -15.12
N ASP A 46 9.43 -15.13 -13.87
CA ASP A 46 10.57 -14.57 -13.11
C ASP A 46 11.87 -15.29 -13.52
N TRP A 47 12.71 -14.64 -14.34
CA TRP A 47 14.05 -15.14 -14.63
C TRP A 47 15.00 -14.62 -13.56
N VAL A 48 15.82 -15.47 -12.95
CA VAL A 48 16.83 -15.05 -11.95
C VAL A 48 18.23 -15.38 -12.46
N LYS A 49 19.12 -14.39 -12.48
CA LYS A 49 20.55 -14.57 -12.76
C LYS A 49 21.38 -13.87 -11.67
N ASP A 50 22.34 -14.60 -11.09
CA ASP A 50 23.22 -14.10 -10.03
C ASP A 50 22.48 -13.48 -8.82
N GLY A 51 21.30 -14.02 -8.49
CA GLY A 51 20.45 -13.54 -7.40
C GLY A 51 19.64 -12.28 -7.72
N ILE A 52 19.69 -11.78 -8.96
CA ILE A 52 18.94 -10.62 -9.43
C ILE A 52 17.76 -11.10 -10.28
N ALA A 53 16.56 -10.64 -9.94
CA ALA A 53 15.35 -10.92 -10.71
C ALA A 53 15.31 -10.05 -11.98
N TRP A 54 14.97 -10.67 -13.11
CA TRP A 54 14.88 -10.08 -14.43
C TRP A 54 13.46 -10.30 -15.00
N ASP A 55 12.80 -9.21 -15.37
CA ASP A 55 11.42 -9.16 -15.88
C ASP A 55 11.34 -8.12 -17.04
N PHE A 56 10.35 -8.26 -17.94
CA PHE A 56 10.16 -7.41 -19.14
C PHE A 56 8.86 -6.60 -19.12
#